data_AF-A0A5J4UME6-F1
#
_entry.id   AF-A0A5J4UME6-F1
#
_cell.length_a   1.000
_cell.length_b   1.000
_cell.length_c   1.000
_cell.angle_alpha   90.00
_cell.angle_beta   90.00
_cell.angle_gamma   90.00
#
_symmetry.space_group_name_H-M   'P 1'
#
loop_
_entity.id
_entity.type
_entity.pdbx_description
1 polymer ?
#
loop_
_entity_poly.entity_id
_entity_poly.type
_entity_poly.pdbx_seq_one_letter_code
_entity_poly.pdbx_strand_id
1 'polypeptide(L)'
;QSPERPVNAPIWIAGSEDPEKDKTIAVKEQEKQKAQSEIDQEKRRADTEHAEVIRLTAEITRLNQSLQSVPSSLSTIAYQSIIPDPDHVKQQENKIIRTNQGIRSTVAFNPVITSGIVRFGGFFKDHPNNFFIIGIADSSAVFGSDEGPAKGENEKKTVSYWSDDNIKHLGDYIYIKGNSRIELNKTVAMEVNMNIRPRALTFFYDNQEQPVSVINIPSSIRFWIHLYVKESSFTITEFSNVQYSSAKGGIEGQRIVEWGKK
;
A
#
# COMPACT_ATOMS: atom_id res chain seq x y z
N GLN A 1 -49.28 34.47 -107.46
CA GLN A 1 -47.99 35.08 -107.10
C GLN A 1 -48.19 35.85 -105.81
N SER A 2 -47.74 35.27 -104.68
CA SER A 2 -47.59 35.95 -103.39
C SER A 2 -46.50 35.20 -102.64
N PRO A 3 -45.38 35.85 -102.27
CA PRO A 3 -44.45 35.33 -101.28
C PRO A 3 -44.66 35.98 -99.91
N GLU A 4 -43.91 35.48 -98.93
CA GLU A 4 -43.65 35.99 -97.58
C GLU A 4 -44.50 35.40 -96.43
N ARG A 5 -43.87 34.48 -95.70
CA ARG A 5 -44.03 34.32 -94.24
C ARG A 5 -42.66 34.53 -93.58
N PRO A 6 -42.58 35.18 -92.41
CA PRO A 6 -41.31 35.54 -91.79
C PRO A 6 -40.66 34.36 -91.07
N VAL A 7 -39.35 34.48 -90.96
CA VAL A 7 -38.39 33.58 -90.31
C VAL A 7 -38.57 33.60 -88.79
N ASN A 8 -38.73 32.44 -88.16
CA ASN A 8 -38.55 32.25 -86.72
C ASN A 8 -37.17 31.63 -86.47
N ALA A 9 -36.25 32.41 -85.89
CA ALA A 9 -34.99 31.90 -85.36
C ALA A 9 -35.15 31.57 -83.87
N PRO A 10 -34.71 30.40 -83.38
CA PRO A 10 -34.53 30.20 -81.94
C PRO A 10 -33.26 30.91 -81.49
N ILE A 11 -33.40 31.75 -80.46
CA ILE A 11 -32.34 32.39 -79.71
C ILE A 11 -31.64 31.31 -78.87
N TRP A 12 -30.34 31.10 -79.11
CA TRP A 12 -29.48 30.36 -78.18
C TRP A 12 -29.04 31.31 -77.07
N ILE A 13 -29.59 31.15 -75.86
CA ILE A 13 -29.02 31.77 -74.65
C ILE A 13 -27.96 30.80 -74.12
N ALA A 14 -26.69 31.09 -74.39
CA ALA A 14 -25.58 30.44 -73.70
C ALA A 14 -25.55 30.96 -72.26
N GLY A 15 -25.79 30.08 -71.29
CA GLY A 15 -25.54 30.37 -69.88
C GLY A 15 -24.04 30.51 -69.67
N SER A 16 -23.59 31.72 -69.34
CA SER A 16 -22.25 31.98 -68.84
C SER A 16 -22.20 31.56 -67.36
N GLU A 17 -21.74 30.33 -67.10
CA GLU A 17 -21.34 29.92 -65.75
C GLU A 17 -20.03 30.63 -65.38
N ASP A 18 -19.99 31.20 -64.18
CA ASP A 18 -18.92 32.05 -63.66
C ASP A 18 -17.78 31.18 -63.05
N PRO A 19 -16.62 31.05 -63.72
CA PRO A 19 -15.57 30.07 -63.36
C PRO A 19 -14.90 30.34 -62.01
N GLU A 20 -15.11 31.51 -61.40
CA GLU A 20 -14.58 31.85 -60.07
C GLU A 20 -15.44 31.29 -58.93
N LYS A 21 -16.75 31.14 -59.15
CA LYS A 21 -17.66 30.45 -58.22
C LYS A 21 -17.37 28.95 -58.17
N ASP A 22 -17.11 28.32 -59.31
CA ASP A 22 -16.80 26.88 -59.37
C ASP A 22 -15.48 26.53 -58.66
N LYS A 23 -14.46 27.37 -58.77
CA LYS A 23 -13.22 27.22 -58.01
C LYS A 23 -13.44 27.33 -56.50
N THR A 24 -14.28 28.27 -56.07
CA THR A 24 -14.59 28.47 -54.65
C THR A 24 -15.38 27.30 -54.06
N ILE A 25 -16.30 26.72 -54.83
CA ILE A 25 -17.07 25.53 -54.44
C ILE A 25 -16.14 24.31 -54.34
N ALA A 26 -15.22 24.12 -55.30
CA ALA A 26 -14.26 23.02 -55.29
C ALA A 26 -13.33 23.07 -54.07
N VAL A 27 -12.84 24.25 -53.68
CA VAL A 27 -11.98 24.43 -52.49
C VAL A 27 -12.75 24.09 -51.21
N LYS A 28 -13.99 24.56 -51.06
CA LYS A 28 -14.82 24.24 -49.88
C LYS A 28 -15.13 22.75 -49.77
N GLU A 29 -15.37 22.08 -50.89
CA GLU A 29 -15.61 20.63 -50.90
C GLU A 29 -14.34 19.85 -50.51
N GLN A 30 -13.17 20.30 -50.97
CA GLN A 30 -11.89 19.73 -50.60
C GLN A 30 -11.57 19.93 -49.10
N GLU A 31 -11.83 21.11 -48.54
CA GLU A 31 -11.67 21.39 -47.11
C GLU A 31 -12.62 20.53 -46.26
N LYS A 32 -13.87 20.37 -46.69
CA LYS A 32 -14.86 19.52 -46.02
C LYS A 32 -14.45 18.04 -46.03
N GLN A 33 -13.93 17.54 -47.15
CA GLN A 33 -13.40 16.18 -47.25
C GLN A 33 -12.19 15.97 -46.34
N LYS A 34 -11.29 16.96 -46.25
CA LYS A 34 -10.13 16.92 -45.36
C LYS A 34 -10.56 16.91 -43.88
N ALA A 35 -11.48 17.78 -43.48
CA ALA A 35 -12.01 17.83 -42.12
C ALA A 35 -12.71 16.50 -41.74
N GLN A 36 -13.48 15.91 -42.66
CA GLN A 36 -14.10 14.61 -42.42
C GLN A 36 -13.06 13.49 -42.24
N SER A 37 -11.98 13.50 -43.04
CA SER A 37 -10.89 12.54 -42.89
C SER A 37 -10.15 12.69 -41.57
N GLU A 38 -9.97 13.90 -41.05
CA GLU A 38 -9.34 14.16 -39.76
C GLU A 38 -10.21 13.64 -38.61
N ILE A 39 -11.53 13.90 -38.64
CA ILE A 39 -12.49 13.36 -37.67
C ILE A 39 -12.49 11.82 -37.68
N ASP A 40 -12.50 11.21 -38.86
CA ASP A 40 -12.48 9.75 -39.00
C ASP A 40 -11.16 9.13 -38.51
N GLN A 41 -10.05 9.86 -38.63
CA GLN A 41 -8.76 9.42 -38.11
C GLN A 41 -8.70 9.52 -36.59
N GLU A 42 -9.23 10.61 -36.02
CA GLU A 42 -9.27 10.82 -34.57
C GLU A 42 -10.21 9.83 -33.88
N LYS A 43 -11.36 9.54 -34.49
CA LYS A 43 -12.27 8.49 -34.02
C LYS A 43 -11.58 7.11 -33.98
N ARG A 44 -10.81 6.76 -35.02
CA ARG A 44 -10.05 5.50 -35.05
C ARG A 44 -8.98 5.43 -33.96
N ARG A 45 -8.33 6.56 -33.63
CA ARG A 45 -7.36 6.62 -32.51
C ARG A 45 -8.08 6.40 -31.18
N ALA A 46 -9.18 7.11 -30.94
CA ALA A 46 -9.98 6.95 -29.73
C ALA A 46 -10.51 5.51 -29.57
N ASP A 47 -10.97 4.87 -30.65
CA ASP A 47 -11.41 3.47 -30.62
C ASP A 47 -10.26 2.51 -30.27
N THR A 48 -9.05 2.78 -30.78
CA THR A 48 -7.84 1.99 -30.47
C THR A 48 -7.42 2.15 -29.01
N GLU A 49 -7.40 3.39 -28.51
CA GLU A 49 -7.08 3.69 -27.11
C GLU A 49 -8.12 3.05 -26.16
N HIS A 50 -9.40 3.14 -26.49
CA HIS A 50 -10.47 2.53 -25.71
C HIS A 50 -10.36 0.99 -25.69
N ALA A 51 -9.99 0.37 -26.81
CA ALA A 51 -9.73 -1.06 -26.87
C ALA A 51 -8.53 -1.46 -25.99
N GLU A 52 -7.47 -0.65 -25.97
CA GLU A 52 -6.31 -0.89 -25.11
C GLU A 52 -6.63 -0.70 -23.63
N VAL A 53 -7.43 0.30 -23.26
CA VAL A 53 -7.94 0.49 -21.89
C VAL A 53 -8.76 -0.72 -21.44
N ILE A 54 -9.66 -1.23 -22.28
CA ILE A 54 -10.43 -2.45 -21.97
C ILE A 54 -9.48 -3.63 -21.73
N ARG A 55 -8.48 -3.82 -22.60
CA ARG A 55 -7.49 -4.90 -22.48
C ARG A 55 -6.72 -4.81 -21.16
N LEU A 56 -6.17 -3.63 -20.86
CA LEU A 56 -5.41 -3.40 -19.63
C LEU A 56 -6.29 -3.56 -18.39
N THR A 57 -7.54 -3.11 -18.43
CA THR A 57 -8.49 -3.28 -17.32
C THR A 57 -8.80 -4.75 -17.07
N ALA A 58 -8.98 -5.53 -18.14
CA ALA A 58 -9.18 -6.98 -18.04
C ALA A 58 -7.94 -7.66 -17.45
N GLU A 59 -6.74 -7.26 -17.86
CA GLU A 59 -5.48 -7.79 -17.34
C GLU A 59 -5.27 -7.45 -15.86
N ILE A 60 -5.51 -6.20 -15.44
CA ILE A 60 -5.49 -5.78 -14.03
C ILE A 60 -6.50 -6.58 -13.21
N THR A 61 -7.72 -6.78 -13.72
CA THR A 61 -8.75 -7.57 -13.05
C THR A 61 -8.30 -9.02 -12.87
N ARG A 62 -7.68 -9.61 -13.90
CA ARG A 62 -7.15 -10.98 -13.85
C ARG A 62 -6.02 -11.11 -12.83
N LEU A 63 -5.09 -10.15 -12.81
CA LEU A 63 -3.99 -10.11 -11.85
C LEU A 63 -4.54 -9.97 -10.41
N ASN A 64 -5.52 -9.10 -10.19
CA ASN A 64 -6.17 -8.94 -8.89
C ASN A 64 -6.89 -10.21 -8.43
N GLN A 65 -7.60 -10.90 -9.32
CA GLN A 65 -8.23 -12.19 -9.01
C GLN A 65 -7.19 -13.27 -8.73
N SER A 66 -6.08 -13.30 -9.48
CA SER A 66 -4.97 -14.22 -9.24
C SER A 66 -4.35 -13.98 -7.85
N LEU A 67 -4.15 -12.71 -7.45
CA LEU A 67 -3.66 -12.34 -6.12
C LEU A 67 -4.63 -12.74 -5.00
N GLN A 68 -5.94 -12.65 -5.23
CA GLN A 68 -6.95 -13.10 -4.27
C GLN A 68 -7.08 -14.63 -4.19
N SER A 69 -6.73 -15.34 -5.26
CA SER A 69 -6.82 -16.81 -5.35
C SER A 69 -5.62 -17.54 -4.74
N VAL A 70 -4.56 -16.82 -4.31
CA VAL A 70 -3.48 -17.42 -3.54
C VAL A 70 -4.06 -17.88 -2.20
N PRO A 71 -4.01 -19.20 -1.87
CA PRO A 71 -4.52 -19.67 -0.60
C PRO A 71 -3.85 -18.93 0.55
N SER A 72 -4.66 -18.30 1.42
CA SER A 72 -4.22 -17.66 2.67
C SER A 72 -3.44 -18.61 3.60
N SER A 73 -3.50 -19.92 3.32
CA SER A 73 -2.79 -20.97 4.04
C SER A 73 -1.34 -21.23 3.57
N LEU A 74 -0.91 -20.75 2.39
CA LEU A 74 0.44 -21.06 1.88
C LEU A 74 1.52 -20.08 2.35
N SER A 75 1.14 -18.97 2.98
CA SER A 75 2.07 -17.97 3.52
C SER A 75 2.09 -17.87 5.04
N THR A 76 1.18 -18.52 5.77
CA THR A 76 1.13 -18.41 7.24
C THR A 76 2.36 -19.05 7.88
N ILE A 77 3.04 -18.30 8.74
CA ILE A 77 4.17 -18.76 9.52
C ILE A 77 3.64 -19.35 10.83
N ALA A 78 3.91 -20.62 11.07
CA ALA A 78 3.67 -21.22 12.38
C ALA A 78 4.55 -20.51 13.42
N TYR A 79 3.95 -20.07 14.52
CA TYR A 79 4.63 -19.28 15.52
C TYR A 79 4.47 -19.83 16.92
N GLN A 80 5.40 -19.45 17.78
CA GLN A 80 5.38 -19.74 19.21
C GLN A 80 5.66 -18.44 19.97
N SER A 81 4.82 -18.13 20.97
CA SER A 81 5.10 -17.02 21.88
C SER A 81 6.23 -17.40 22.85
N ILE A 82 7.11 -16.45 23.10
CA ILE A 82 8.15 -16.53 24.12
C ILE A 82 7.62 -15.72 25.31
N ILE A 83 6.90 -16.41 26.19
CA ILE A 83 6.31 -15.84 27.40
C ILE A 83 7.38 -15.89 28.51
N PRO A 84 7.84 -14.74 29.04
CA PRO A 84 8.84 -14.74 30.11
C PRO A 84 8.32 -15.36 31.40
N ASP A 85 7.02 -15.20 31.67
CA ASP A 85 6.37 -15.65 32.89
C ASP A 85 4.90 -16.04 32.61
N PRO A 86 4.54 -17.34 32.72
CA PRO A 86 3.20 -17.83 32.42
C PRO A 86 2.14 -17.38 33.45
N ASP A 87 2.55 -16.90 34.62
CA ASP A 87 1.61 -16.32 35.59
C ASP A 87 1.21 -14.90 35.17
N HIS A 88 2.08 -14.17 34.46
CA HIS A 88 1.85 -12.78 34.02
C HIS A 88 1.15 -12.69 32.65
N VAL A 89 1.37 -13.68 31.78
CA VAL A 89 0.75 -13.73 30.44
C VAL A 89 0.29 -15.13 30.11
N LYS A 90 -0.92 -15.22 29.54
CA LYS A 90 -1.47 -16.45 28.99
C LYS A 90 -1.70 -16.29 27.49
N GLN A 91 -1.41 -17.34 26.74
CA GLN A 91 -1.83 -17.46 25.35
C GLN A 91 -3.08 -18.34 25.26
N GLN A 92 -4.11 -17.85 24.58
CA GLN A 92 -5.31 -18.60 24.20
C GLN A 92 -5.42 -18.52 22.68
N GLU A 93 -5.09 -19.61 21.99
CA GLU A 93 -4.99 -19.64 20.52
C GLU A 93 -4.09 -18.51 19.99
N ASN A 94 -4.63 -17.57 19.22
CA ASN A 94 -3.92 -16.41 18.68
C ASN A 94 -3.96 -15.16 19.58
N LYS A 95 -4.56 -15.27 20.77
CA LYS A 95 -4.73 -14.17 21.70
C LYS A 95 -3.71 -14.25 22.84
N ILE A 96 -2.95 -13.18 23.02
CA ILE A 96 -2.03 -12.99 24.15
C ILE A 96 -2.74 -12.10 25.18
N ILE A 97 -2.88 -12.60 26.39
CA ILE A 97 -3.67 -11.98 27.46
C ILE A 97 -2.76 -11.71 28.65
N ARG A 98 -2.67 -10.46 29.08
CA ARG A 98 -1.98 -10.09 30.31
C ARG A 98 -2.90 -10.42 31.48
N THR A 99 -2.40 -11.12 32.49
CA THR A 99 -3.19 -11.57 33.64
C THR A 99 -3.38 -10.46 34.69
N ASN A 100 -3.83 -10.80 35.88
CA ASN A 100 -3.83 -9.89 37.02
C ASN A 100 -2.53 -9.95 37.86
N GLN A 101 -1.57 -10.81 37.49
CA GLN A 101 -0.26 -10.89 38.11
C GLN A 101 0.76 -10.05 37.33
N GLY A 102 1.81 -9.61 38.02
CA GLY A 102 2.84 -8.75 37.45
C GLY A 102 2.38 -7.32 37.12
N ILE A 103 3.33 -6.50 36.69
CA ILE A 103 3.18 -5.08 36.37
C ILE A 103 3.10 -4.86 34.86
N ARG A 104 3.79 -5.67 34.05
CA ARG A 104 3.82 -5.56 32.59
C ARG A 104 4.45 -6.79 31.96
N SER A 105 4.30 -6.97 30.66
CA SER A 105 4.97 -8.08 29.97
C SER A 105 5.30 -7.74 28.53
N THR A 106 6.50 -8.15 28.11
CA THR A 106 6.96 -8.08 26.72
C THR A 106 7.07 -9.50 26.18
N VAL A 107 6.33 -9.81 25.12
CA VAL A 107 6.24 -11.15 24.54
C VAL A 107 6.84 -11.11 23.15
N ALA A 108 7.89 -11.90 22.93
CA ALA A 108 8.49 -12.08 21.61
C ALA A 108 7.92 -13.30 20.91
N PHE A 109 8.11 -13.42 19.59
CA PHE A 109 7.60 -14.53 18.80
C PHE A 109 8.73 -15.25 18.05
N ASN A 110 8.66 -16.58 18.04
CA ASN A 110 9.37 -17.45 17.11
C ASN A 110 8.54 -17.62 15.82
N PRO A 111 9.17 -17.84 14.65
CA PRO A 111 10.61 -18.00 14.46
C PRO A 111 11.38 -16.66 14.45
N VAL A 112 12.71 -16.74 14.55
CA VAL A 112 13.60 -15.62 14.18
C VAL A 112 13.48 -15.40 12.68
N ILE A 113 13.35 -14.15 12.27
CA ILE A 113 13.24 -13.78 10.86
C ILE A 113 14.62 -13.33 10.35
N THR A 114 15.12 -14.02 9.33
CA THR A 114 16.44 -13.76 8.72
C THR A 114 16.38 -13.50 7.22
N SER A 115 15.25 -13.82 6.57
CA SER A 115 15.04 -13.71 5.12
C SER A 115 13.55 -13.56 4.80
N GLY A 116 13.26 -13.17 3.55
CA GLY A 116 11.89 -13.01 3.05
C GLY A 116 11.30 -11.63 3.31
N ILE A 117 10.04 -11.48 2.90
CA ILE A 117 9.19 -10.35 3.27
C ILE A 117 8.16 -10.90 4.25
N VAL A 118 8.16 -10.43 5.50
CA VAL A 118 7.36 -11.03 6.56
C VAL A 118 6.48 -9.98 7.20
N ARG A 119 5.18 -10.28 7.30
CA ARG A 119 4.19 -9.46 7.99
C ARG A 119 3.84 -10.09 9.33
N PHE A 120 3.72 -9.24 10.35
CA PHE A 120 3.20 -9.59 11.67
C PHE A 120 2.24 -8.50 12.12
N GLY A 121 1.03 -8.88 12.51
CA GLY A 121 -0.03 -7.93 12.82
C GLY A 121 -1.18 -8.52 13.61
N GLY A 122 -2.01 -7.62 14.11
CA GLY A 122 -3.11 -7.93 15.01
C GLY A 122 -3.83 -6.68 15.48
N PHE A 123 -4.58 -6.81 16.56
CA PHE A 123 -5.22 -5.67 17.22
C PHE A 123 -5.13 -5.77 18.74
N PHE A 124 -5.07 -4.61 19.39
CA PHE A 124 -5.09 -4.48 20.84
C PHE A 124 -6.52 -4.31 21.36
N LYS A 125 -6.82 -4.90 22.52
CA LYS A 125 -8.14 -4.82 23.15
C LYS A 125 -8.01 -4.69 24.67
N ASP A 126 -8.98 -4.00 25.29
CA ASP A 126 -9.10 -3.83 26.74
C ASP A 126 -7.93 -3.07 27.40
N HIS A 127 -7.44 -2.00 26.75
CA HIS A 127 -6.43 -1.09 27.33
C HIS A 127 -7.02 0.31 27.63
N PRO A 128 -7.72 0.53 28.77
CA PRO A 128 -8.36 1.81 29.10
C PRO A 128 -7.42 3.03 29.08
N ASN A 129 -6.13 2.84 29.36
CA ASN A 129 -5.13 3.91 29.33
C ASN A 129 -4.37 4.00 28.00
N ASN A 130 -4.77 3.21 26.99
CA ASN A 130 -4.12 3.11 25.67
C ASN A 130 -2.58 3.03 25.77
N PHE A 131 -2.06 2.14 26.62
CA PHE A 131 -0.63 1.96 26.80
C PHE A 131 -0.21 0.55 26.42
N PHE A 132 0.21 0.42 25.16
CA PHE A 132 0.66 -0.82 24.55
C PHE A 132 1.61 -0.50 23.40
N ILE A 133 2.43 -1.49 23.02
CA ILE A 133 3.52 -1.28 22.06
C ILE A 133 3.66 -2.54 21.21
N ILE A 134 4.00 -2.35 19.94
CA ILE A 134 4.38 -3.42 19.02
C ILE A 134 5.72 -3.06 18.37
N GLY A 135 6.57 -4.05 18.07
CA GLY A 135 7.88 -3.75 17.52
C GLY A 135 8.66 -4.94 17.01
N ILE A 136 9.88 -4.63 16.57
CA ILE A 136 10.91 -5.63 16.27
C ILE A 136 12.08 -5.48 17.23
N ALA A 137 12.77 -6.58 17.47
CA ALA A 137 14.01 -6.62 18.22
C ALA A 137 15.08 -7.35 17.43
N ASP A 138 16.34 -6.97 17.60
CA ASP A 138 17.46 -7.86 17.28
C ASP A 138 17.24 -9.21 17.97
N SER A 139 17.54 -10.31 17.26
CA SER A 139 17.25 -11.65 17.77
C SER A 139 17.97 -12.01 19.07
N SER A 140 19.01 -11.27 19.45
CA SER A 140 19.72 -11.42 20.74
C SER A 140 19.02 -10.76 21.93
N ALA A 141 17.95 -9.99 21.70
CA ALA A 141 17.16 -9.40 22.78
C ALA A 141 16.44 -10.50 23.59
N VAL A 142 16.50 -10.38 24.92
CA VAL A 142 15.85 -11.29 25.87
C VAL A 142 15.01 -10.44 26.81
N PHE A 143 13.71 -10.71 26.87
CA PHE A 143 12.79 -9.99 27.74
C PHE A 143 12.52 -10.81 29.01
N GLY A 144 12.77 -10.24 30.18
CA GLY A 144 12.46 -10.85 31.47
C GLY A 144 11.03 -10.63 31.94
N SER A 145 10.66 -11.31 33.03
CA SER A 145 9.39 -11.07 33.74
C SER A 145 9.34 -9.64 34.28
N ASP A 146 8.20 -8.96 34.14
CA ASP A 146 7.97 -7.56 34.52
C ASP A 146 8.88 -6.50 33.88
N GLU A 147 9.58 -6.87 32.80
CA GLU A 147 10.46 -5.99 32.07
C GLU A 147 9.77 -5.31 30.88
N GLY A 148 10.04 -4.01 30.72
CA GLY A 148 9.68 -3.26 29.53
C GLY A 148 10.63 -3.55 28.36
N PRO A 149 10.25 -3.19 27.13
CA PRO A 149 11.04 -3.53 25.94
C PRO A 149 12.42 -2.84 25.89
N ALA A 150 12.62 -1.77 26.66
CA ALA A 150 13.89 -1.05 26.77
C ALA A 150 14.68 -1.36 28.05
N LYS A 151 14.32 -2.42 28.79
CA LYS A 151 15.04 -2.76 30.04
C LYS A 151 16.44 -3.29 29.73
N GLY A 152 17.44 -2.78 30.44
CA GLY A 152 18.84 -3.22 30.30
C GLY A 152 19.38 -2.95 28.90
N GLU A 153 20.06 -3.94 28.31
CA GLU A 153 20.63 -3.81 26.96
C GLU A 153 19.59 -3.74 25.84
N ASN A 154 18.32 -4.11 26.11
CA ASN A 154 17.28 -4.13 25.08
C ASN A 154 16.92 -2.73 24.58
N GLU A 155 17.26 -1.67 25.33
CA GLU A 155 17.13 -0.30 24.86
C GLU A 155 17.86 -0.10 23.52
N LYS A 156 18.97 -0.79 23.27
CA LYS A 156 19.79 -0.69 22.03
C LYS A 156 19.53 -1.83 21.06
N LYS A 157 18.46 -2.61 21.26
CA LYS A 157 18.15 -3.79 20.45
C LYS A 157 16.72 -3.75 19.90
N THR A 158 15.97 -2.67 20.11
CA THR A 158 14.54 -2.62 19.79
C THR A 158 14.13 -1.38 18.99
N VAL A 159 13.12 -1.56 18.15
CA VAL A 159 12.31 -0.51 17.56
C VAL A 159 10.86 -0.75 17.94
N SER A 160 10.21 0.31 18.39
CA SER A 160 8.90 0.27 19.02
C SER A 160 7.95 1.25 18.34
N TYR A 161 6.76 0.80 17.98
CA TYR A 161 5.63 1.64 17.60
C TYR A 161 4.63 1.69 18.76
N TRP A 162 4.53 2.86 19.38
CA TRP A 162 3.73 3.10 20.56
C TRP A 162 2.29 3.43 20.20
N SER A 163 1.38 3.10 21.11
CA SER A 163 -0.04 3.40 21.01
C SER A 163 -0.37 4.88 20.85
N ASP A 164 0.55 5.78 21.20
CA ASP A 164 0.37 7.23 21.20
C ASP A 164 0.97 7.92 19.97
N ASP A 165 1.15 7.21 18.85
CA ASP A 165 1.67 7.67 17.54
C ASP A 165 3.20 7.71 17.36
N ASN A 166 3.93 7.48 18.45
CA ASN A 166 5.38 7.63 18.44
C ASN A 166 6.12 6.34 18.05
N ILE A 167 7.15 6.48 17.22
CA ILE A 167 8.21 5.47 17.13
C ILE A 167 9.31 5.80 18.12
N LYS A 168 9.70 4.81 18.92
CA LYS A 168 10.91 4.86 19.73
C LYS A 168 11.98 3.96 19.14
N HIS A 169 13.16 4.52 18.94
CA HIS A 169 14.30 3.88 18.30
C HIS A 169 15.51 3.90 19.25
N LEU A 170 16.04 2.72 19.59
CA LEU A 170 17.36 2.51 20.21
C LEU A 170 17.77 3.45 21.37
N GLY A 171 17.06 3.39 22.48
CA GLY A 171 17.42 4.10 23.71
C GLY A 171 17.32 5.63 23.60
N ASP A 172 16.79 6.15 22.48
CA ASP A 172 16.62 7.58 22.31
C ASP A 172 15.50 8.11 23.22
N TYR A 173 15.70 9.32 23.72
CA TYR A 173 14.69 10.11 24.42
C TYR A 173 13.77 10.83 23.44
N ILE A 174 14.17 10.94 22.17
CA ILE A 174 13.40 11.60 21.12
C ILE A 174 12.44 10.60 20.48
N TYR A 175 11.16 10.91 20.57
CA TYR A 175 10.10 10.20 19.87
C TYR A 175 10.03 10.66 18.42
N ILE A 176 10.05 9.70 17.49
CA ILE A 176 9.90 9.97 16.07
C ILE A 176 8.42 9.99 15.75
N LYS A 177 7.90 11.18 15.46
CA LYS A 177 6.51 11.43 15.10
C LYS A 177 6.28 11.23 13.61
N GLY A 178 5.03 10.98 13.25
CA GLY A 178 4.55 10.94 11.86
C GLY A 178 3.64 9.76 11.55
N ASN A 179 3.70 8.70 12.34
CA ASN A 179 2.75 7.60 12.23
C ASN A 179 1.42 7.96 12.90
N SER A 180 0.38 7.20 12.61
CA SER A 180 -0.94 7.36 13.22
C SER A 180 -0.95 6.82 14.65
N ARG A 181 -1.86 7.32 15.48
CA ARG A 181 -2.16 6.70 16.77
C ARG A 181 -2.79 5.32 16.55
N ILE A 182 -2.41 4.32 17.35
CA ILE A 182 -3.04 3.00 17.28
C ILE A 182 -4.29 3.00 18.17
N GLU A 183 -5.46 2.89 17.56
CA GLU A 183 -6.73 2.77 18.28
C GLU A 183 -7.02 1.32 18.68
N LEU A 184 -7.79 1.14 19.76
CA LEU A 184 -8.25 -0.18 20.18
C LEU A 184 -9.16 -0.80 19.13
N ASN A 185 -9.05 -2.12 18.99
CA ASN A 185 -9.79 -2.93 18.01
C ASN A 185 -9.53 -2.57 16.54
N LYS A 186 -8.57 -1.68 16.27
CA LYS A 186 -8.06 -1.41 14.92
C LYS A 186 -6.80 -2.24 14.66
N THR A 187 -6.60 -2.59 13.39
CA THR A 187 -5.47 -3.43 13.02
C THR A 187 -4.19 -2.61 12.93
N VAL A 188 -3.11 -3.17 13.46
CA VAL A 188 -1.75 -2.68 13.30
C VAL A 188 -0.87 -3.83 12.84
N ALA A 189 0.00 -3.57 11.87
CA ALA A 189 0.93 -4.56 11.35
C ALA A 189 2.31 -3.94 11.09
N MET A 190 3.31 -4.82 11.04
CA MET A 190 4.67 -4.53 10.63
C MET A 190 5.03 -5.46 9.48
N GLU A 191 5.70 -4.92 8.47
CA GLU A 191 6.29 -5.68 7.38
C GLU A 191 7.80 -5.47 7.40
N VAL A 192 8.57 -6.56 7.43
CA VAL A 192 10.02 -6.49 7.24
C VAL A 192 10.37 -7.05 5.87
N ASN A 193 11.24 -6.35 5.14
CA ASN A 193 11.84 -6.85 3.92
C ASN A 193 13.33 -7.15 4.17
N MET A 194 13.62 -8.44 4.40
CA MET A 194 14.96 -8.93 4.72
C MET A 194 15.79 -9.22 3.45
N ASN A 195 15.14 -9.22 2.28
CA ASN A 195 15.76 -9.56 0.99
C ASN A 195 16.50 -8.38 0.35
N ILE A 196 16.16 -7.15 0.71
CA ILE A 196 16.78 -5.95 0.15
C ILE A 196 17.94 -5.42 1.02
N ARG A 197 18.75 -4.54 0.43
CA ARG A 197 19.81 -3.79 1.12
C ARG A 197 19.67 -2.31 0.74
N PRO A 198 19.38 -1.42 1.71
CA PRO A 198 19.22 -1.69 3.13
C PRO A 198 17.95 -2.51 3.45
N ARG A 199 18.01 -3.39 4.46
CA ARG A 199 16.80 -4.12 4.95
C ARG A 199 15.84 -3.12 5.56
N ALA A 200 14.54 -3.31 5.39
CA ALA A 200 13.53 -2.32 5.79
C ALA A 200 12.46 -2.91 6.72
N LEU A 201 11.91 -2.05 7.58
CA LEU A 201 10.72 -2.23 8.40
C LEU A 201 9.72 -1.12 8.06
N THR A 202 8.50 -1.52 7.73
CA THR A 202 7.38 -0.61 7.45
C THR A 202 6.21 -0.92 8.36
N PHE A 203 5.50 0.10 8.82
CA PHE A 203 4.33 -0.05 9.68
C PHE A 203 3.04 0.19 8.89
N PHE A 204 1.97 -0.46 9.32
CA PHE A 204 0.64 -0.32 8.74
C PHE A 204 -0.39 -0.12 9.86
N TYR A 205 -1.31 0.82 9.67
CA TYR A 205 -2.47 1.05 10.53
C TYR A 205 -3.73 0.99 9.67
N ASP A 206 -4.68 0.14 10.04
CA ASP A 206 -5.89 -0.16 9.24
C ASP A 206 -5.56 -0.47 7.77
N ASN A 207 -4.51 -1.27 7.56
CA ASN A 207 -3.92 -1.62 6.25
C ASN A 207 -3.33 -0.46 5.43
N GLN A 208 -3.23 0.75 5.99
CA GLN A 208 -2.56 1.89 5.36
C GLN A 208 -1.10 1.97 5.79
N GLU A 209 -0.20 2.10 4.81
CA GLU A 209 1.23 2.33 5.04
C GLU A 209 1.44 3.61 5.86
N GLN A 210 2.30 3.54 6.88
CA GLN A 210 2.58 4.66 7.76
C GLN A 210 3.83 5.44 7.31
N PRO A 211 3.86 6.78 7.48
CA PRO A 211 4.94 7.64 6.96
C PRO A 211 6.34 7.28 7.41
N VAL A 212 6.51 6.84 8.65
CA VAL A 212 7.83 6.55 9.21
C VAL A 212 8.17 5.07 9.03
N SER A 213 9.30 4.81 8.37
CA SER A 213 9.89 3.48 8.18
C SER A 213 11.31 3.43 8.73
N VAL A 214 11.82 2.21 8.98
CA VAL A 214 13.19 2.00 9.48
C VAL A 214 13.98 1.15 8.51
N ILE A 215 15.17 1.61 8.13
CA ILE A 215 16.11 0.88 7.26
C ILE A 215 17.33 0.40 8.04
N ASN A 216 18.14 -0.47 7.43
CA ASN A 216 19.32 -1.11 8.04
C ASN A 216 19.01 -1.92 9.30
N ILE A 217 17.78 -2.43 9.44
CA ILE A 217 17.41 -3.34 10.54
C ILE A 217 18.37 -4.54 10.63
N PRO A 218 18.52 -5.18 11.81
CA PRO A 218 19.46 -6.29 12.00
C PRO A 218 19.25 -7.44 11.01
N SER A 219 20.28 -8.27 10.80
CA SER A 219 20.18 -9.43 9.90
C SER A 219 19.29 -10.55 10.43
N SER A 220 18.98 -10.52 11.73
CA SER A 220 18.12 -11.48 12.40
C SER A 220 17.26 -10.74 13.44
N ILE A 221 15.95 -10.83 13.30
CA ILE A 221 15.00 -10.10 14.16
C ILE A 221 13.91 -11.01 14.72
N ARG A 222 13.23 -10.52 15.76
CA ARG A 222 11.98 -11.08 16.28
C ARG A 222 10.92 -10.00 16.32
N PHE A 223 9.69 -10.38 16.05
CA PHE A 223 8.53 -9.56 16.40
C PHE A 223 8.24 -9.67 17.89
N TRP A 224 7.71 -8.60 18.48
CA TRP A 224 7.28 -8.59 19.87
C TRP A 224 6.12 -7.60 20.10
N ILE A 225 5.41 -7.83 21.21
CA ILE A 225 4.38 -6.92 21.75
C ILE A 225 4.65 -6.63 23.22
N HIS A 226 4.14 -5.51 23.71
CA HIS A 226 4.17 -5.14 25.13
C HIS A 226 2.77 -4.82 25.64
N LEU A 227 2.40 -5.44 26.77
CA LEU A 227 1.11 -5.28 27.43
C LEU A 227 1.31 -4.74 28.86
N TYR A 228 0.67 -3.62 29.18
CA TYR A 228 0.82 -2.95 30.49
C TYR A 228 -0.45 -2.92 31.34
N VAL A 229 -1.64 -3.05 30.75
CA VAL A 229 -2.88 -3.07 31.55
C VAL A 229 -3.27 -4.51 31.88
N LYS A 230 -3.68 -4.77 33.13
CA LYS A 230 -4.24 -6.08 33.52
C LYS A 230 -5.44 -6.45 32.64
N GLU A 231 -5.56 -7.74 32.32
CA GLU A 231 -6.65 -8.30 31.49
C GLU A 231 -6.71 -7.79 30.05
N SER A 232 -5.79 -6.90 29.68
CA SER A 232 -5.64 -6.43 28.31
C SER A 232 -5.05 -7.50 27.40
N SER A 233 -5.25 -7.35 26.09
CA SER A 233 -4.82 -8.35 25.14
C SER A 233 -4.36 -7.81 23.80
N PHE A 234 -3.66 -8.68 23.09
CA PHE A 234 -3.36 -8.55 21.66
C PHE A 234 -3.79 -9.82 20.96
N THR A 235 -4.56 -9.69 19.88
CA THR A 235 -4.99 -10.82 19.04
C THR A 235 -4.19 -10.79 17.76
N ILE A 236 -3.40 -11.83 17.50
CA ILE A 236 -2.60 -11.99 16.29
C ILE A 236 -3.54 -12.37 15.15
N THR A 237 -3.60 -11.54 14.12
CA THR A 237 -4.41 -11.81 12.91
C THR A 237 -3.55 -12.12 11.70
N GLU A 238 -2.26 -11.77 11.74
CA GLU A 238 -1.32 -11.98 10.66
C GLU A 238 0.05 -12.36 11.20
N PHE A 239 0.58 -13.48 10.74
CA PHE A 239 2.02 -13.78 10.79
C PHE A 239 2.33 -14.60 9.54
N SER A 240 2.86 -13.95 8.51
CA SER A 240 2.94 -14.54 7.18
C SER A 240 4.18 -14.09 6.40
N ASN A 241 4.63 -14.92 5.47
CA ASN A 241 5.61 -14.55 4.45
C ASN A 241 4.88 -14.12 3.18
N VAL A 242 5.09 -12.89 2.72
CA VAL A 242 4.44 -12.35 1.52
C VAL A 242 5.40 -12.35 0.34
N GLN A 243 4.87 -12.60 -0.86
CA GLN A 243 5.68 -12.64 -2.08
C GLN A 243 6.19 -11.26 -2.50
N TYR A 244 5.37 -10.23 -2.27
CA TYR A 244 5.66 -8.85 -2.65
C TYR A 244 5.47 -7.92 -1.45
N SER A 245 6.30 -6.89 -1.40
CA SER A 245 6.17 -5.81 -0.41
C SER A 245 4.84 -5.11 -0.59
N SER A 246 4.11 -4.91 0.51
CA SER A 246 2.89 -4.10 0.50
C SER A 246 3.21 -2.61 0.64
N ALA A 247 4.42 -2.29 1.13
CA ALA A 247 4.94 -0.93 1.15
C ALA A 247 5.17 -0.45 -0.29
N LYS A 248 4.54 0.67 -0.64
CA LYS A 248 4.63 1.34 -1.94
C LYS A 248 5.56 2.55 -1.88
N GLY A 249 5.66 3.18 -0.70
CA GLY A 249 6.36 4.45 -0.53
C GLY A 249 5.67 5.62 -1.26
N GLY A 250 6.32 6.79 -1.26
CA GLY A 250 5.78 8.00 -1.91
C GLY A 250 4.55 8.58 -1.20
N ILE A 251 4.36 8.25 0.07
CA ILE A 251 3.27 8.77 0.91
C ILE A 251 3.64 10.13 1.51
N GLU A 252 2.65 10.97 1.77
CA GLU A 252 2.86 12.28 2.37
C GLU A 252 3.52 12.15 3.75
N GLY A 253 4.49 13.03 4.04
CA GLY A 253 5.23 13.01 5.30
C GLY A 253 6.21 11.85 5.46
N GLN A 254 6.49 11.09 4.39
CA GLN A 254 7.39 9.93 4.44
C GLN A 254 8.75 10.30 5.04
N ARG A 255 9.17 9.52 6.04
CA ARG A 255 10.46 9.64 6.72
C ARG A 255 11.09 8.27 6.86
N ILE A 256 12.37 8.18 6.51
CA ILE A 256 13.17 6.98 6.65
C ILE A 256 14.17 7.21 7.77
N VAL A 257 14.16 6.33 8.77
CA VAL A 257 15.07 6.34 9.92
C VAL A 257 16.03 5.17 9.78
N GLU A 258 17.29 5.35 10.17
CA GLU A 258 18.28 4.27 10.08
C GLU A 258 18.49 3.58 11.43
N TRP A 259 18.43 2.25 11.44
CA TRP A 259 18.77 1.44 12.60
C TRP A 259 20.15 1.81 13.13
N GLY A 260 20.25 2.09 14.42
CA GLY A 260 21.52 2.44 15.08
C GLY A 260 21.83 3.93 15.09
N LYS A 261 21.08 4.76 14.36
CA LYS A 261 21.37 6.20 14.22
C LYS A 261 20.31 7.10 14.86
N LYS A 262 20.74 8.30 15.21
CA LYS A 262 19.91 9.41 15.67
C LYS A 262 19.49 10.28 14.48
#